data_AF-A0AA90HAM1-F1
#
_entry.id   AF-A0AA90HAM1-F1
#
_cell.length_a   1.000
_cell.length_b   1.000
_cell.length_c   1.000
_cell.angle_alpha   90.00
_cell.angle_beta   90.00
_cell.angle_gamma   90.00
#
_symmetry.space_group_name_H-M   'P 1'
#
loop_
_entity.id
_entity.type
_entity.pdbx_description
1 polymer ?
#
loop_
_entity_poly.entity_id
_entity_poly.type
_entity_poly.pdbx_seq_one_letter_code
_entity_poly.pdbx_strand_id
1 'polypeptide(L)'
;MTSDRAPRAVPWGRVVATGVAAVGWALLGMAAVAALGLHLLGTDRRAALGPSTAALVTMAVGGRVHAFGNVSAFGRGAAATGVIGLLPLGVALTGALLVARVFLRSLRGADPGVRPAELAARAAVVVALFTAAVAGLAWAGQDTVSLRGGPTGDGNGLPGGLAGLDGAFSQGLDTLGRTHGSVGFRVDTAASVGGGALWIVVVLALALAAGRRAPAGCGPVHRVVRPTVSAWCTVLLLAVAAGLAVAACAAVTDDHPARVAGGALLGTPNAVWFATTLGLFVPWSGRASGPLTVLLPDPLGRALGSARGPVTVRGLAELDGRVWLLPVAAAVLVLAAGVLTAVRTPPADAPPGRRVARIAVRDAVAGAVALPALVGLTGFSVAAGLSAFGVDAAGAALSLHGSLGRAVLLGAAWGAAGGAAGGALALLTGTEGLRAARDGNGRDGNGRDGTGRGRNGWGREG
;
A
#
# COMPACT_ATOMS: atom_id res chain seq x y z
N MET A 1 34.83 -30.46 -24.45
CA MET A 1 34.34 -29.50 -25.46
C MET A 1 33.54 -28.41 -24.76
N THR A 2 34.24 -27.34 -24.37
CA THR A 2 33.67 -26.12 -23.78
C THR A 2 33.18 -25.24 -24.92
N SER A 3 31.87 -25.24 -25.17
CA SER A 3 31.26 -24.30 -26.11
C SER A 3 31.30 -22.89 -25.49
N ASP A 4 32.25 -22.09 -25.96
CA ASP A 4 32.37 -20.67 -25.68
C ASP A 4 31.14 -19.95 -26.27
N ARG A 5 30.12 -19.71 -25.45
CA ARG A 5 28.92 -18.97 -25.87
C ARG A 5 29.26 -17.49 -25.86
N ALA A 6 29.42 -16.91 -27.05
CA ALA A 6 29.54 -15.47 -27.25
C ALA A 6 28.55 -14.68 -26.36
N PRO A 7 28.97 -13.55 -25.77
CA PRO A 7 28.11 -12.78 -24.88
C PRO A 7 26.91 -12.22 -25.65
N ARG A 8 25.72 -12.79 -25.42
CA ARG A 8 24.46 -12.24 -25.94
C ARG A 8 24.25 -10.82 -25.38
N ALA A 9 24.06 -9.86 -26.28
CA ALA A 9 23.76 -8.48 -25.97
C ALA A 9 22.37 -8.33 -25.29
N VAL A 10 22.19 -7.24 -24.54
CA VAL A 10 20.92 -6.91 -23.89
C VAL A 10 19.86 -6.63 -24.98
N PRO A 11 18.68 -7.27 -24.93
CA PRO A 11 17.62 -7.07 -25.92
C PRO A 11 16.86 -5.76 -25.66
N TRP A 12 17.50 -4.62 -25.92
CA TRP A 12 17.00 -3.27 -25.60
C TRP A 12 15.57 -3.00 -26.07
N GLY A 13 15.21 -3.38 -27.29
CA GLY A 13 13.84 -3.20 -27.80
C GLY A 13 12.78 -3.88 -26.92
N ARG A 14 13.06 -5.12 -26.47
CA ARG A 14 12.17 -5.84 -25.55
C ARG A 14 12.15 -5.23 -24.16
N VAL A 15 13.31 -4.78 -23.67
CA VAL A 15 13.44 -4.11 -22.37
C VAL A 15 12.57 -2.85 -22.34
N VAL A 16 12.73 -1.96 -23.33
CA VAL A 16 11.97 -0.71 -23.43
C VAL A 16 10.48 -0.98 -23.60
N ALA A 17 10.07 -1.85 -24.53
CA ALA A 17 8.66 -2.17 -24.74
C ALA A 17 7.99 -2.70 -23.46
N THR A 18 8.65 -3.59 -22.72
CA THR A 18 8.12 -4.09 -21.44
C THR A 18 8.12 -3.04 -20.33
N GLY A 19 9.08 -2.11 -20.35
CA GLY A 19 9.12 -0.98 -19.42
C GLY A 19 7.97 0.00 -19.66
N VAL A 20 7.74 0.39 -20.92
CA VAL A 20 6.61 1.22 -21.33
C VAL A 20 5.29 0.55 -20.98
N ALA A 21 5.14 -0.75 -21.24
CA ALA A 21 3.94 -1.48 -20.84
C ALA A 21 3.75 -1.50 -19.32
N ALA A 22 4.81 -1.71 -18.53
CA ALA A 22 4.72 -1.75 -17.07
C ALA A 22 4.30 -0.40 -16.49
N VAL A 23 4.94 0.68 -16.93
CA VAL A 23 4.64 2.05 -16.47
C VAL A 23 3.29 2.52 -16.99
N GLY A 24 2.97 2.28 -18.27
CA GLY A 24 1.70 2.65 -18.88
C GLY A 24 0.50 2.00 -18.20
N TRP A 25 0.52 0.67 -18.00
CA TRP A 25 -0.56 -0.02 -17.29
C TRP A 25 -0.71 0.45 -15.85
N ALA A 26 0.41 0.70 -15.16
CA ALA A 26 0.37 1.19 -13.79
C ALA A 26 -0.28 2.58 -13.69
N LEU A 27 0.15 3.53 -14.52
CA LEU A 27 -0.42 4.88 -14.53
C LEU A 27 -1.89 4.89 -14.95
N LEU A 28 -2.28 4.08 -15.94
CA LEU A 28 -3.68 3.92 -16.32
C LEU A 28 -4.53 3.36 -15.17
N GLY A 29 -4.04 2.32 -14.47
CA GLY A 29 -4.75 1.75 -13.33
C GLY A 29 -4.86 2.72 -12.15
N MET A 30 -3.78 3.45 -11.86
CA MET A 30 -3.77 4.49 -10.82
C MET A 30 -4.75 5.61 -11.14
N ALA A 31 -4.73 6.12 -12.38
CA ALA A 31 -5.64 7.16 -12.84
C ALA A 31 -7.10 6.68 -12.81
N ALA A 32 -7.38 5.44 -13.24
CA ALA A 32 -8.71 4.86 -13.20
C ALA A 32 -9.25 4.75 -11.77
N VAL A 33 -8.44 4.25 -10.82
CA VAL A 33 -8.81 4.13 -9.40
C VAL A 33 -9.00 5.50 -8.76
N ALA A 34 -8.12 6.45 -9.03
CA ALA A 34 -8.23 7.81 -8.53
C ALA A 34 -9.48 8.52 -9.08
N ALA A 35 -9.70 8.49 -10.40
CA ALA A 35 -10.85 9.11 -11.04
C ALA A 35 -12.17 8.46 -10.60
N LEU A 36 -12.23 7.12 -10.52
CA LEU A 36 -13.40 6.41 -10.03
C LEU A 36 -13.69 6.75 -8.58
N GLY A 37 -12.66 6.76 -7.71
CA GLY A 37 -12.82 7.13 -6.31
C GLY A 37 -13.34 8.55 -6.12
N LEU A 38 -12.78 9.52 -6.87
CA LEU A 38 -13.22 10.91 -6.90
C LEU A 38 -14.68 11.05 -7.39
N HIS A 39 -15.00 10.41 -8.51
CA HIS A 39 -16.34 10.44 -9.09
C HIS A 39 -17.39 9.85 -8.14
N LEU A 40 -17.09 8.72 -7.51
CA LEU A 40 -17.94 8.08 -6.51
C LEU A 40 -18.14 8.95 -5.25
N LEU A 41 -17.15 9.78 -4.91
CA LEU A 41 -17.25 10.79 -3.86
C LEU A 41 -17.97 12.08 -4.31
N GLY A 42 -18.31 12.20 -5.59
CA GLY A 42 -19.01 13.36 -6.18
C GLY A 42 -18.16 14.62 -6.29
N THR A 43 -16.83 14.49 -6.28
CA THR A 43 -15.92 15.64 -6.36
C THR A 43 -15.89 16.27 -7.76
N ASP A 44 -16.25 15.51 -8.77
CA ASP A 44 -16.36 15.93 -10.18
C ASP A 44 -17.39 17.04 -10.40
N ARG A 45 -18.38 17.16 -9.52
CA ARG A 45 -19.34 18.28 -9.52
C ARG A 45 -18.72 19.60 -9.11
N ARG A 46 -17.53 19.58 -8.48
CA ARG A 46 -16.88 20.74 -7.84
C ARG A 46 -15.49 21.04 -8.41
N ALA A 47 -14.83 20.07 -9.02
CA ALA A 47 -13.51 20.23 -9.62
C ALA A 47 -13.33 19.35 -10.86
N ALA A 48 -12.53 19.82 -11.81
CA ALA A 48 -12.20 19.05 -13.01
C ALA A 48 -11.47 17.75 -12.65
N LEU A 49 -12.01 16.62 -13.11
CA LEU A 49 -11.49 15.27 -12.80
C LEU A 49 -10.02 15.07 -13.21
N GLY A 50 -9.58 15.64 -14.35
CA GLY A 50 -8.23 15.47 -14.87
C GLY A 50 -7.14 15.94 -13.88
N PRO A 51 -7.11 17.24 -13.54
CA PRO A 51 -6.16 17.80 -12.56
C PRO A 51 -6.25 17.13 -11.18
N SER A 52 -7.45 16.87 -10.67
CA SER A 52 -7.64 16.21 -9.37
C SER A 52 -7.11 14.78 -9.35
N THR A 53 -7.28 14.04 -10.45
CA THR A 53 -6.73 12.68 -10.62
C THR A 53 -5.20 12.72 -10.68
N ALA A 54 -4.63 13.65 -11.46
CA ALA A 54 -3.19 13.83 -11.54
C ALA A 54 -2.56 14.16 -10.18
N ALA A 55 -3.19 15.06 -9.41
CA ALA A 55 -2.78 15.39 -8.06
C ALA A 55 -2.80 14.16 -7.12
N LEU A 56 -3.90 13.38 -7.11
CA LEU A 56 -4.00 12.14 -6.32
C LEU A 56 -2.95 11.10 -6.71
N VAL A 57 -2.71 10.89 -8.00
CA VAL A 57 -1.67 9.97 -8.49
C VAL A 57 -0.29 10.42 -8.05
N THR A 58 -0.03 11.74 -8.04
CA THR A 58 1.25 12.32 -7.62
C THR A 58 1.44 12.21 -6.10
N MET A 59 0.38 12.43 -5.30
CA MET A 59 0.39 12.19 -3.86
C MET A 59 0.58 10.71 -3.52
N ALA A 60 -0.03 9.80 -4.30
CA ALA A 60 0.05 8.36 -4.09
C ALA A 60 1.50 7.84 -4.10
N VAL A 61 2.37 8.46 -4.90
CA VAL A 61 3.77 8.04 -5.06
C VAL A 61 4.72 8.78 -4.12
N GLY A 62 4.19 9.47 -3.11
CA GLY A 62 4.98 10.24 -2.14
C GLY A 62 5.27 11.68 -2.55
N GLY A 63 4.57 12.20 -3.57
CA GLY A 63 4.62 13.62 -3.90
C GLY A 63 3.96 14.49 -2.83
N ARG A 64 4.60 15.62 -2.52
CA ARG A 64 4.03 16.62 -1.62
C ARG A 64 3.26 17.63 -2.45
N VAL A 65 1.95 17.71 -2.23
CA VAL A 65 1.08 18.67 -2.89
C VAL A 65 0.66 19.71 -1.87
N HIS A 66 1.00 20.97 -2.15
CA HIS A 66 0.50 22.12 -1.40
C HIS A 66 -0.77 22.63 -2.07
N ALA A 67 -1.89 22.60 -1.36
CA ALA A 67 -3.13 23.21 -1.82
C ALA A 67 -3.18 24.66 -1.32
N PHE A 68 -3.23 25.61 -2.25
CA PHE A 68 -3.41 27.03 -1.97
C PHE A 68 -4.82 27.44 -2.39
N GLY A 69 -5.60 27.95 -1.45
CA GLY A 69 -6.90 28.57 -1.72
C GLY A 69 -6.86 30.04 -1.33
N ASN A 70 -7.20 30.94 -2.26
CA ASN A 70 -7.45 32.33 -1.89
C ASN A 70 -8.93 32.43 -1.50
N VAL A 71 -9.22 32.49 -0.21
CA VAL A 71 -10.60 32.61 0.30
C VAL A 71 -10.86 34.09 0.53
N SER A 72 -11.33 34.78 -0.52
CA SER A 72 -11.85 36.15 -0.41
C SER A 72 -13.26 36.16 0.20
N ALA A 73 -13.43 35.49 1.34
CA ALA A 73 -14.71 35.39 2.08
C ALA A 73 -14.67 36.14 3.43
N PHE A 74 -13.50 36.60 3.85
CA PHE A 74 -13.33 37.53 4.98
C PHE A 74 -12.49 38.69 4.47
N GLY A 75 -12.95 39.92 4.69
CA GLY A 75 -12.37 41.14 4.10
C GLY A 75 -10.83 41.12 4.05
N ARG A 76 -10.30 41.40 2.85
CA ARG A 76 -8.86 41.47 2.49
C ARG A 76 -8.07 40.16 2.66
N GLY A 77 -8.06 39.35 1.61
CA GLY A 77 -6.88 38.64 1.12
C GLY A 77 -6.19 37.62 2.06
N ALA A 78 -6.95 36.74 2.71
CA ALA A 78 -6.37 35.64 3.48
C ALA A 78 -6.06 34.42 2.58
N ALA A 79 -4.78 34.08 2.47
CA ALA A 79 -4.30 32.87 1.82
C ALA A 79 -4.44 31.68 2.79
N ALA A 80 -5.31 30.72 2.48
CA ALA A 80 -5.37 29.45 3.20
C ALA A 80 -4.22 28.56 2.72
N THR A 81 -3.30 28.24 3.64
CA THR A 81 -2.14 27.38 3.35
C THR A 81 -2.40 26.02 3.97
N GLY A 82 -2.76 25.03 3.14
CA GLY A 82 -3.06 23.68 3.58
C GLY A 82 -1.98 22.71 3.11
N VAL A 83 -1.35 22.00 4.05
CA VAL A 83 -0.49 20.85 3.73
C VAL A 83 -1.31 19.59 4.00
N ILE A 84 -1.67 18.88 2.94
CA ILE A 84 -2.36 17.59 3.04
C ILE A 84 -1.30 16.50 2.83
N GLY A 85 -0.86 15.87 3.91
CA GLY A 85 0.06 14.73 3.91
C GLY A 85 -0.68 13.41 4.10
N LEU A 86 -1.63 13.09 3.22
CA LEU A 86 -2.31 11.78 3.19
C LEU A 86 -1.96 11.07 1.88
N LEU A 87 -1.28 9.92 1.96
CA LEU A 87 -1.04 9.10 0.77
C LEU A 87 -2.31 8.29 0.45
N PRO A 88 -2.92 8.46 -0.73
CA PRO A 88 -4.00 7.58 -1.17
C PRO A 88 -3.44 6.19 -1.52
N LEU A 89 -3.23 5.36 -0.49
CA LEU A 89 -2.59 4.05 -0.63
C LEU A 89 -3.40 3.10 -1.53
N GLY A 90 -4.71 3.30 -1.73
CA GLY A 90 -5.48 2.57 -2.75
C GLY A 90 -4.93 2.77 -4.16
N VAL A 91 -4.63 4.01 -4.51
CA VAL A 91 -4.04 4.39 -5.79
C VAL A 91 -2.61 3.83 -5.88
N ALA A 92 -1.79 4.06 -4.84
CA ALA A 92 -0.42 3.57 -4.79
C ALA A 92 -0.34 2.04 -4.92
N LEU A 93 -1.17 1.31 -4.17
CA LEU A 93 -1.18 -0.16 -4.17
C LEU A 93 -1.58 -0.71 -5.55
N THR A 94 -2.55 -0.09 -6.23
CA THR A 94 -2.94 -0.46 -7.59
C THR A 94 -1.77 -0.33 -8.55
N GLY A 95 -1.05 0.80 -8.53
CA GLY A 95 0.16 1.00 -9.32
C GLY A 95 1.22 -0.04 -9.01
N ALA A 96 1.49 -0.30 -7.73
CA ALA A 96 2.49 -1.28 -7.29
C ALA A 96 2.20 -2.69 -7.80
N LEU A 97 0.94 -3.14 -7.72
CA LEU A 97 0.51 -4.46 -8.19
C LEU A 97 0.63 -4.61 -9.70
N LEU A 98 0.28 -3.58 -10.47
CA LEU A 98 0.37 -3.58 -11.93
C LEU A 98 1.83 -3.57 -12.40
N VAL A 99 2.67 -2.69 -11.85
CA VAL A 99 4.12 -2.70 -12.12
C VAL A 99 4.70 -4.08 -11.78
N ALA A 100 4.47 -4.58 -10.56
CA ALA A 100 5.01 -5.87 -10.13
C ALA A 100 4.57 -7.01 -11.05
N ARG A 101 3.29 -7.03 -11.46
CA ARG A 101 2.75 -8.08 -12.33
C ARG A 101 3.34 -8.05 -13.73
N VAL A 102 3.44 -6.88 -14.37
CA VAL A 102 4.00 -6.75 -15.73
C VAL A 102 5.51 -6.98 -15.71
N PHE A 103 6.22 -6.41 -14.73
CA PHE A 103 7.67 -6.59 -14.57
C PHE A 103 8.04 -8.06 -14.32
N LEU A 104 7.38 -8.73 -13.37
CA LEU A 104 7.66 -10.15 -13.10
C LEU A 104 7.25 -11.06 -14.28
N ARG A 105 6.24 -10.71 -15.07
CA ARG A 105 5.91 -11.41 -16.32
C ARG A 105 6.95 -11.20 -17.40
N SER A 106 7.48 -9.98 -17.53
CA SER A 106 8.58 -9.68 -18.45
C SER A 106 9.79 -10.55 -18.16
N LEU A 107 10.07 -10.84 -16.89
CA LEU A 107 11.15 -11.75 -16.52
C LEU A 107 10.84 -13.19 -16.91
N ARG A 108 9.56 -13.60 -17.01
CA ARG A 108 9.16 -15.00 -17.34
C ARG A 108 9.47 -15.42 -18.77
N GLY A 109 9.29 -14.51 -19.73
CA GLY A 109 9.53 -14.75 -21.15
C GLY A 109 11.00 -14.67 -21.58
N ALA A 110 11.93 -14.44 -20.65
CA ALA A 110 13.37 -14.50 -20.86
C ALA A 110 13.89 -15.84 -20.29
N ASP A 111 14.38 -16.70 -21.18
CA ASP A 111 14.78 -18.10 -20.94
C ASP A 111 16.31 -18.24 -20.97
N PRO A 112 16.98 -19.14 -20.22
CA PRO A 112 16.82 -19.50 -18.81
C PRO A 112 17.80 -18.67 -17.96
N GLY A 113 17.25 -17.75 -17.15
CA GLY A 113 18.03 -16.90 -16.23
C GLY A 113 18.36 -15.53 -16.83
N VAL A 114 17.68 -14.50 -16.35
CA VAL A 114 17.96 -13.10 -16.73
C VAL A 114 19.33 -12.73 -16.17
N ARG A 115 20.25 -12.30 -17.05
CA ARG A 115 21.58 -11.81 -16.64
C ARG A 115 21.44 -10.63 -15.68
N PRO A 116 22.39 -10.42 -14.75
CA PRO A 116 22.32 -9.29 -13.81
C PRO A 116 22.25 -7.95 -14.55
N ALA A 117 23.01 -7.80 -15.64
CA ALA A 117 22.97 -6.62 -16.50
C ALA A 117 21.61 -6.40 -17.18
N GLU A 118 20.94 -7.47 -17.63
CA GLU A 118 19.61 -7.35 -18.24
C GLU A 118 18.54 -7.01 -17.18
N LEU A 119 18.64 -7.60 -15.98
CA LEU A 119 17.76 -7.27 -14.87
C LEU A 119 17.93 -5.80 -14.46
N ALA A 120 19.17 -5.34 -14.32
CA ALA A 120 19.50 -3.96 -14.02
C ALA A 120 18.98 -3.01 -15.10
N ALA A 121 19.15 -3.36 -16.39
CA ALA A 121 18.62 -2.57 -17.50
C ALA A 121 17.08 -2.49 -17.46
N ARG A 122 16.39 -3.61 -17.22
CA ARG A 122 14.92 -3.63 -17.09
C ARG A 122 14.44 -2.79 -15.92
N ALA A 123 15.09 -2.91 -14.76
CA ALA A 123 14.75 -2.10 -13.59
C ALA A 123 15.03 -0.62 -13.85
N ALA A 124 16.21 -0.27 -14.39
CA ALA A 124 16.60 1.10 -14.68
C ALA A 124 15.65 1.77 -15.68
N VAL A 125 15.23 1.05 -16.74
CA VAL A 125 14.26 1.58 -17.71
C VAL A 125 12.90 1.84 -17.06
N VAL A 126 12.39 0.94 -16.22
CA VAL A 126 11.13 1.16 -15.50
C VAL A 126 11.23 2.36 -14.55
N VAL A 127 12.32 2.45 -13.78
CA VAL A 127 12.58 3.57 -12.86
C VAL A 127 12.65 4.88 -13.65
N ALA A 128 13.42 4.93 -14.73
CA ALA A 128 13.58 6.13 -15.56
C ALA A 128 12.24 6.58 -16.19
N LEU A 129 11.50 5.65 -16.80
CA LEU A 129 10.20 5.94 -17.42
C LEU A 129 9.17 6.41 -16.39
N PHE A 130 9.10 5.76 -15.23
CA PHE A 130 8.18 6.13 -14.17
C PHE A 130 8.52 7.51 -13.60
N THR A 131 9.80 7.75 -13.33
CA THR A 131 10.30 9.04 -12.81
C THR A 131 10.04 10.16 -13.80
N ALA A 132 10.27 9.92 -15.10
CA ALA A 132 9.95 10.87 -16.16
C ALA A 132 8.45 11.16 -16.26
N ALA A 133 7.59 10.14 -16.10
CA ALA A 133 6.15 10.34 -16.06
C ALA A 133 5.68 11.15 -14.85
N VAL A 134 6.24 10.89 -13.66
CA VAL A 134 5.97 11.68 -12.44
C VAL A 134 6.47 13.12 -12.62
N ALA A 135 7.64 13.32 -13.22
CA ALA A 135 8.15 14.65 -13.56
C ALA A 135 7.22 15.38 -14.55
N GLY A 136 6.72 14.68 -15.56
CA GLY A 136 5.75 15.22 -16.52
C GLY A 136 4.42 15.61 -15.87
N LEU A 137 3.89 14.78 -14.95
CA LEU A 137 2.70 15.11 -14.17
C LEU A 137 2.93 16.31 -13.25
N ALA A 138 4.09 16.36 -12.58
CA ALA A 138 4.45 17.47 -11.72
C ALA A 138 4.62 18.78 -12.50
N TRP A 139 5.20 18.72 -13.71
CA TRP A 139 5.34 19.85 -14.62
C TRP A 139 3.97 20.32 -15.14
N ALA A 140 3.12 19.41 -15.61
CA ALA A 140 1.75 19.73 -16.05
C ALA A 140 0.89 20.32 -14.93
N GLY A 141 1.18 19.97 -13.67
CA GLY A 141 0.52 20.54 -12.49
C GLY A 141 1.06 21.89 -12.02
N GLN A 142 2.13 22.43 -12.62
CA GLN A 142 2.65 23.76 -12.27
C GLN A 142 1.82 24.91 -12.87
N ASP A 143 1.04 24.65 -13.92
CA ASP A 143 0.14 25.65 -14.51
C ASP A 143 -1.23 25.63 -13.81
N THR A 144 -1.55 26.74 -13.16
CA THR A 144 -2.74 26.94 -12.32
C THR A 144 -4.05 26.67 -13.05
N VAL A 145 -4.78 25.63 -12.64
CA VAL A 145 -6.18 25.41 -13.05
C VAL A 145 -7.07 26.36 -12.26
N SER A 146 -7.55 27.42 -12.91
CA SER A 146 -8.55 28.32 -12.34
C SER A 146 -9.94 27.69 -12.42
N LEU A 147 -10.48 27.29 -11.28
CA LEU A 147 -11.88 26.87 -11.16
C LEU A 147 -12.78 28.10 -11.29
N ARG A 148 -13.56 28.16 -12.38
CA ARG A 148 -14.52 29.24 -12.64
C ARG A 148 -15.88 28.81 -12.09
N GLY A 149 -16.32 29.42 -11.00
CA GLY A 149 -17.70 29.24 -10.50
C GLY A 149 -18.70 29.81 -11.51
N GLY A 150 -19.76 29.07 -11.82
CA GLY A 150 -20.95 29.57 -12.51
C GLY A 150 -22.11 29.66 -11.52
N PRO A 151 -23.10 30.54 -11.76
CA PRO A 151 -24.18 30.79 -10.80
C PRO A 151 -25.05 29.55 -10.57
N THR A 152 -25.41 29.36 -9.30
CA THR A 152 -26.19 28.27 -8.74
C THR A 152 -27.66 28.34 -9.14
N GLY A 153 -28.19 27.22 -9.67
CA GLY A 153 -29.62 26.95 -9.76
C GLY A 153 -30.10 26.19 -8.53
N ASP A 154 -31.07 26.80 -7.87
CA ASP A 154 -32.11 26.37 -6.93
C ASP A 154 -31.94 25.06 -6.16
N GLY A 155 -32.02 25.21 -4.84
CA GLY A 155 -31.91 24.17 -3.84
C GLY A 155 -32.97 23.09 -3.94
N ASN A 156 -32.55 21.87 -3.63
CA ASN A 156 -33.39 20.93 -2.92
C ASN A 156 -32.52 20.06 -2.00
N GLY A 157 -33.02 19.87 -0.78
CA GLY A 157 -32.28 19.50 0.41
C GLY A 157 -31.47 18.20 0.33
N LEU A 158 -30.40 18.18 1.12
CA LEU A 158 -29.66 16.99 1.52
C LEU A 158 -30.45 16.23 2.59
N PRO A 159 -30.84 14.96 2.37
CA PRO A 159 -31.21 14.06 3.44
C PRO A 159 -30.11 13.00 3.66
N GLY A 160 -29.57 12.95 4.89
CA GLY A 160 -29.12 11.70 5.49
C GLY A 160 -27.62 11.38 5.47
N GLY A 161 -26.88 11.92 6.44
CA GLY A 161 -25.83 11.28 7.28
C GLY A 161 -24.68 10.40 6.72
N LEU A 162 -23.48 10.28 7.30
CA LEU A 162 -22.91 10.78 8.57
C LEU A 162 -23.97 11.19 9.59
N ALA A 163 -24.71 10.20 10.11
CA ALA A 163 -25.84 10.42 11.00
C ALA A 163 -25.41 11.30 12.20
N GLY A 164 -25.69 12.60 12.12
CA GLY A 164 -25.37 13.58 13.17
C GLY A 164 -24.94 14.99 12.72
N LEU A 165 -24.80 15.30 11.43
CA LEU A 165 -24.13 16.56 11.00
C LEU A 165 -24.97 17.55 10.18
N ASP A 166 -26.29 17.51 10.27
CA ASP A 166 -27.11 18.25 9.30
C ASP A 166 -27.44 19.70 9.71
N GLY A 167 -27.11 20.14 10.93
CA GLY A 167 -27.48 21.49 11.42
C GLY A 167 -26.42 22.58 11.23
N ALA A 168 -25.19 22.34 11.67
CA ALA A 168 -24.14 23.38 11.70
C ALA A 168 -23.33 23.48 10.40
N PHE A 169 -23.25 22.37 9.65
CA PHE A 169 -22.53 22.31 8.37
C PHE A 169 -23.35 22.92 7.23
N SER A 170 -24.68 22.81 7.27
CA SER A 170 -25.60 23.40 6.28
C SER A 170 -25.62 24.93 6.36
N GLN A 171 -25.64 25.53 7.56
CA GLN A 171 -25.51 26.98 7.74
C GLN A 171 -24.13 27.53 7.33
N GLY A 172 -23.06 26.76 7.55
CA GLY A 172 -21.71 27.09 7.06
C GLY A 172 -21.56 26.95 5.54
N LEU A 173 -22.29 26.02 4.92
CA LEU A 173 -22.30 25.84 3.46
C LEU A 173 -23.20 26.83 2.71
N ASP A 174 -24.30 27.30 3.30
CA ASP A 174 -25.17 28.34 2.71
C ASP A 174 -24.51 29.73 2.72
N THR A 175 -23.56 29.95 3.64
CA THR A 175 -22.67 31.11 3.62
C THR A 175 -21.51 30.96 2.63
N LEU A 176 -20.99 29.75 2.41
CA LEU A 176 -19.94 29.45 1.42
C LEU A 176 -20.45 29.38 -0.04
N GLY A 177 -21.71 29.03 -0.25
CA GLY A 177 -22.37 28.95 -1.57
C GLY A 177 -22.50 30.28 -2.31
N ARG A 178 -22.24 31.42 -1.63
CA ARG A 178 -22.23 32.75 -2.23
C ARG A 178 -20.83 33.22 -2.67
N THR A 179 -19.79 32.39 -2.58
CA THR A 179 -18.41 32.84 -2.74
C THR A 179 -17.65 32.15 -3.87
N HIS A 180 -17.17 32.97 -4.81
CA HIS A 180 -16.24 32.59 -5.87
C HIS A 180 -14.81 32.49 -5.32
N GLY A 181 -14.11 31.38 -5.62
CA GLY A 181 -12.69 31.23 -5.27
C GLY A 181 -11.99 30.16 -6.12
N SER A 182 -10.80 30.50 -6.61
CA SER A 182 -9.92 29.60 -7.35
C SER A 182 -9.00 28.83 -6.40
N VAL A 183 -8.91 27.51 -6.54
CA VAL A 183 -7.98 26.65 -5.80
C VAL A 183 -6.79 26.30 -6.71
N GLY A 184 -5.58 26.71 -6.33
CA GLY A 184 -4.34 26.38 -7.03
C GLY A 184 -3.58 25.26 -6.32
N PHE A 185 -3.04 24.31 -7.07
CA PHE A 185 -2.15 23.27 -6.55
C PHE A 185 -0.71 23.61 -6.92
N ARG A 186 0.21 23.66 -5.94
CA ARG A 186 1.66 23.74 -6.23
C ARG A 186 2.29 22.43 -5.79
N VAL A 187 2.86 21.73 -6.75
CA VAL A 187 3.61 20.50 -6.52
C VAL A 187 5.07 20.87 -6.29
N ASP A 188 5.67 20.40 -5.19
CA ASP A 188 7.14 20.44 -5.05
C ASP A 188 7.73 19.39 -6.01
N THR A 189 8.20 19.85 -7.16
CA THR A 189 8.64 18.98 -8.26
C THR A 189 9.85 18.14 -7.87
N ALA A 190 10.81 18.68 -7.13
CA ALA A 190 12.00 17.95 -6.71
C ALA A 190 11.64 16.87 -5.67
N ALA A 191 10.84 17.23 -4.66
CA ALA A 191 10.39 16.27 -3.65
C ALA A 191 9.48 15.18 -4.25
N SER A 192 8.65 15.52 -5.24
CA SER A 192 7.72 14.56 -5.85
C SER A 192 8.40 13.60 -6.82
N VAL A 193 9.38 14.08 -7.60
CA VAL A 193 10.21 13.22 -8.44
C VAL A 193 11.07 12.29 -7.59
N GLY A 194 11.69 12.80 -6.52
CA GLY A 194 12.44 11.99 -5.56
C GLY A 194 11.58 10.94 -4.86
N GLY A 195 10.38 11.33 -4.40
CA GLY A 195 9.39 10.42 -3.81
C GLY A 195 8.96 9.32 -4.77
N GLY A 196 8.58 9.69 -6.00
CA GLY A 196 8.17 8.74 -7.04
C GLY A 196 9.28 7.77 -7.45
N ALA A 197 10.53 8.26 -7.56
CA ALA A 197 11.70 7.43 -7.85
C ALA A 197 11.98 6.44 -6.71
N LEU A 198 11.92 6.89 -5.46
CA LEU A 198 12.08 6.01 -4.29
C LEU A 198 10.96 4.95 -4.25
N TRP A 199 9.72 5.38 -4.49
CA TRP A 199 8.56 4.50 -4.49
C TRP A 199 8.70 3.38 -5.52
N ILE A 200 9.06 3.69 -6.77
CA ILE A 200 9.20 2.67 -7.82
C ILE A 200 10.36 1.70 -7.54
N VAL A 201 11.47 2.20 -6.99
CA VAL A 201 12.61 1.35 -6.57
C VAL A 201 12.18 0.38 -5.47
N VAL A 202 11.45 0.86 -4.45
CA VAL A 202 10.94 0.01 -3.36
C VAL A 202 9.95 -1.04 -3.88
N VAL A 203 9.03 -0.66 -4.78
CA VAL A 203 8.08 -1.58 -5.39
C VAL A 203 8.80 -2.68 -6.18
N LEU A 204 9.80 -2.32 -7.00
CA LEU A 204 10.58 -3.29 -7.77
C LEU A 204 11.38 -4.22 -6.86
N ALA A 205 12.00 -3.67 -5.80
CA ALA A 205 12.73 -4.46 -4.81
C ALA A 205 11.80 -5.47 -4.09
N LEU A 206 10.61 -5.03 -3.65
CA LEU A 206 9.60 -5.91 -3.06
C LEU A 206 9.09 -6.96 -4.05
N ALA A 207 8.85 -6.58 -5.31
CA ALA A 207 8.42 -7.50 -6.36
C ALA A 207 9.47 -8.59 -6.62
N LEU A 208 10.76 -8.22 -6.66
CA LEU A 208 11.87 -9.16 -6.82
C LEU A 208 12.06 -10.04 -5.58
N ALA A 209 11.93 -9.48 -4.38
CA ALA A 209 12.03 -10.22 -3.13
C ALA A 209 10.87 -11.23 -2.95
N ALA A 210 9.64 -10.87 -3.31
CA ALA A 210 8.48 -11.75 -3.27
C ALA A 210 8.39 -12.72 -4.47
N GLY A 211 9.05 -12.37 -5.58
CA GLY A 211 9.02 -13.11 -6.85
C GLY A 211 9.61 -14.52 -6.74
N ARG A 212 9.27 -15.40 -7.68
CA ARG A 212 9.79 -16.80 -7.69
C ARG A 212 11.19 -16.95 -8.25
N ARG A 213 11.67 -15.96 -9.00
CA ARG A 213 12.96 -16.00 -9.69
C ARG A 213 13.96 -15.20 -8.87
N ALA A 214 15.06 -15.84 -8.47
CA ALA A 214 16.14 -15.14 -7.82
C ALA A 214 16.78 -14.15 -8.80
N PRO A 215 17.03 -12.89 -8.39
CA PRO A 215 17.90 -12.03 -9.16
C PRO A 215 19.28 -12.68 -9.26
N ALA A 216 19.95 -12.52 -10.42
CA ALA A 216 21.22 -13.18 -10.69
C ALA A 216 22.28 -12.81 -9.63
N GLY A 217 22.99 -13.81 -9.11
CA GLY A 217 23.98 -13.64 -8.04
C GLY A 217 23.41 -13.72 -6.61
N CYS A 218 22.09 -13.59 -6.41
CA CYS A 218 21.46 -13.57 -5.08
C CYS A 218 20.70 -14.87 -4.74
N GLY A 219 20.97 -15.99 -5.43
CA GLY A 219 20.23 -17.25 -5.28
C GLY A 219 20.06 -17.72 -3.83
N PRO A 220 21.13 -17.87 -3.04
CA PRO A 220 21.05 -18.32 -1.65
C PRO A 220 20.25 -17.35 -0.76
N VAL A 221 20.54 -16.06 -0.83
CA VAL A 221 19.86 -15.01 -0.04
C VAL A 221 18.37 -14.95 -0.41
N HIS A 222 18.05 -15.00 -1.70
CA HIS A 222 16.68 -14.97 -2.19
C HIS A 222 15.87 -16.18 -1.71
N ARG A 223 16.46 -17.38 -1.62
CA ARG A 223 15.78 -18.56 -1.05
C ARG A 223 15.44 -18.39 0.44
N VAL A 224 16.20 -17.58 1.17
CA VAL A 224 15.97 -17.26 2.58
C VAL A 224 14.91 -16.17 2.74
N VAL A 225 15.01 -15.09 1.96
CA VAL A 225 14.18 -13.89 2.09
C VAL A 225 12.79 -14.06 1.47
N ARG A 226 12.71 -14.75 0.32
CA ARG A 226 11.49 -14.85 -0.47
C ARG A 226 10.29 -15.44 0.28
N PRO A 227 10.40 -16.58 0.99
CA PRO A 227 9.24 -17.19 1.67
C PRO A 227 8.55 -16.19 2.59
N THR A 228 9.36 -15.48 3.38
CA THR A 228 8.92 -14.48 4.36
C THR A 228 8.35 -13.24 3.69
N VAL A 229 9.07 -12.58 2.78
CA VAL A 229 8.56 -11.37 2.12
C VAL A 229 7.28 -11.67 1.35
N SER A 230 7.24 -12.79 0.64
CA SER A 230 6.03 -13.23 -0.06
C SER A 230 4.87 -13.49 0.90
N ALA A 231 5.12 -14.06 2.09
CA ALA A 231 4.08 -14.36 3.08
C ALA A 231 3.46 -13.07 3.63
N TRP A 232 4.29 -12.14 4.10
CA TRP A 232 3.86 -10.84 4.58
C TRP A 232 3.10 -10.04 3.52
N CYS A 233 3.61 -9.96 2.28
CA CYS A 233 2.87 -9.30 1.19
C CYS A 233 1.52 -9.98 0.94
N THR A 234 1.44 -11.32 0.96
CA THR A 234 0.17 -12.03 0.75
C THR A 234 -0.85 -11.70 1.83
N VAL A 235 -0.42 -11.73 3.10
CA VAL A 235 -1.29 -11.48 4.25
C VAL A 235 -1.75 -10.03 4.29
N LEU A 236 -0.86 -9.07 4.05
CA LEU A 236 -1.22 -7.66 4.00
C LEU A 236 -2.19 -7.35 2.85
N LEU A 237 -2.01 -7.97 1.69
CA LEU A 237 -2.95 -7.85 0.57
C LEU A 237 -4.30 -8.53 0.87
N LEU A 238 -4.28 -9.67 1.56
CA LEU A 238 -5.50 -10.37 1.98
C LEU A 238 -6.27 -9.55 3.01
N ALA A 239 -5.58 -8.91 3.95
CA ALA A 239 -6.19 -7.99 4.91
C ALA A 239 -6.87 -6.81 4.20
N VAL A 240 -6.22 -6.24 3.18
CA VAL A 240 -6.82 -5.17 2.36
C VAL A 240 -8.05 -5.68 1.61
N ALA A 241 -7.98 -6.88 1.01
CA ALA A 241 -9.11 -7.49 0.33
C ALA A 241 -10.29 -7.76 1.29
N ALA A 242 -10.00 -8.22 2.51
CA ALA A 242 -11.01 -8.38 3.56
C ALA A 242 -11.63 -7.04 3.96
N GLY A 243 -10.83 -5.98 4.13
CA GLY A 243 -11.32 -4.63 4.39
C GLY A 243 -12.19 -4.08 3.25
N LEU A 244 -11.83 -4.36 1.99
CA LEU A 244 -12.62 -3.97 0.82
C LEU A 244 -13.94 -4.75 0.77
N ALA A 245 -13.93 -6.04 1.13
CA ALA A 245 -15.14 -6.85 1.21
C ALA A 245 -16.09 -6.33 2.31
N VAL A 246 -15.56 -5.99 3.49
CA VAL A 246 -16.34 -5.36 4.57
C VAL A 246 -16.90 -4.02 4.11
N ALA A 247 -16.12 -3.20 3.43
CA ALA A 247 -16.58 -1.92 2.90
C ALA A 247 -17.64 -2.08 1.80
N ALA A 248 -17.55 -3.13 0.96
CA ALA A 248 -18.58 -3.44 -0.03
C ALA A 248 -19.89 -3.87 0.65
N CYS A 249 -19.82 -4.71 1.70
CA CYS A 249 -21.00 -5.05 2.50
C CYS A 249 -21.61 -3.79 3.14
N ALA A 250 -20.78 -2.90 3.70
CA ALA A 250 -21.23 -1.64 4.26
C ALA A 250 -21.91 -0.75 3.21
N ALA A 251 -21.32 -0.65 2.01
CA ALA A 251 -21.90 0.14 0.92
C ALA A 251 -23.28 -0.37 0.51
N VAL A 252 -23.52 -1.69 0.51
CA VAL A 252 -24.84 -2.26 0.18
C VAL A 252 -25.92 -1.87 1.21
N THR A 253 -25.53 -1.65 2.46
CA THR A 253 -26.45 -1.33 3.56
C THR A 253 -26.58 0.17 3.86
N ASP A 254 -25.79 1.01 3.19
CA ASP A 254 -25.70 2.44 3.44
C ASP A 254 -26.58 3.24 2.47
N ASP A 255 -27.17 4.35 2.92
CA ASP A 255 -27.98 5.24 2.09
C ASP A 255 -27.16 5.93 0.98
N HIS A 256 -25.83 5.96 1.13
CA HIS A 256 -24.88 6.57 0.21
C HIS A 256 -23.82 5.58 -0.31
N PRO A 257 -24.24 4.52 -1.04
CA PRO A 257 -23.37 3.41 -1.45
C PRO A 257 -22.15 3.87 -2.28
N ALA A 258 -22.36 4.85 -3.17
CA ALA A 258 -21.30 5.40 -4.00
C ALA A 258 -20.19 6.05 -3.15
N ARG A 259 -20.54 6.81 -2.12
CA ARG A 259 -19.55 7.49 -1.27
C ARG A 259 -18.74 6.51 -0.45
N VAL A 260 -19.39 5.47 0.10
CA VAL A 260 -18.71 4.38 0.81
C VAL A 260 -17.74 3.66 -0.11
N ALA A 261 -18.17 3.32 -1.33
CA ALA A 261 -17.31 2.67 -2.32
C ALA A 261 -16.12 3.53 -2.74
N GLY A 262 -16.32 4.84 -2.98
CA GLY A 262 -15.26 5.78 -3.33
C GLY A 262 -14.23 5.96 -2.21
N GLY A 263 -14.71 6.12 -0.97
CA GLY A 263 -13.85 6.20 0.22
C GLY A 263 -13.06 4.91 0.47
N ALA A 264 -13.71 3.75 0.31
CA ALA A 264 -13.07 2.45 0.45
C ALA A 264 -11.97 2.23 -0.60
N LEU A 265 -12.26 2.55 -1.86
CA LEU A 265 -11.32 2.38 -2.96
C LEU A 265 -10.01 3.14 -2.74
N LEU A 266 -10.08 4.36 -2.19
CA LEU A 266 -8.92 5.21 -1.93
C LEU A 266 -8.27 4.94 -0.56
N GLY A 267 -9.09 4.67 0.45
CA GLY A 267 -8.71 4.71 1.87
C GLY A 267 -8.58 3.36 2.56
N THR A 268 -9.17 2.28 2.05
CA THR A 268 -9.15 0.97 2.74
C THR A 268 -7.73 0.47 3.05
N PRO A 269 -6.73 0.57 2.16
CA PRO A 269 -5.37 0.15 2.52
C PRO A 269 -4.78 0.96 3.69
N ASN A 270 -5.06 2.26 3.75
CA ASN A 270 -4.68 3.10 4.88
C ASN A 270 -5.32 2.60 6.17
N ALA A 271 -6.65 2.42 6.16
CA ALA A 271 -7.41 2.02 7.33
C ALA A 271 -7.00 0.63 7.85
N VAL A 272 -6.85 -0.35 6.95
CA VAL A 272 -6.50 -1.73 7.32
C VAL A 272 -5.09 -1.80 7.89
N TRP A 273 -4.11 -1.16 7.26
CA TRP A 273 -2.73 -1.19 7.74
C TRP A 273 -2.57 -0.41 9.04
N PHE A 274 -3.25 0.72 9.17
CA PHE A 274 -3.32 1.46 10.41
C PHE A 274 -3.92 0.62 11.55
N ALA A 275 -5.10 0.02 11.33
CA ALA A 275 -5.75 -0.88 12.29
C ALA A 275 -4.86 -2.08 12.65
N THR A 276 -4.10 -2.62 11.70
CA THR A 276 -3.14 -3.70 11.94
C THR A 276 -2.03 -3.24 12.90
N THR A 277 -1.44 -2.06 12.68
CA THR A 277 -0.40 -1.54 13.59
C THR A 277 -0.94 -1.24 14.98
N LEU A 278 -2.16 -0.69 15.09
CA LEU A 278 -2.84 -0.51 16.36
C LEU A 278 -3.10 -1.84 17.07
N GLY A 279 -3.62 -2.86 16.36
CA GLY A 279 -3.89 -4.18 16.92
C GLY A 279 -2.63 -4.89 17.42
N LEU A 280 -1.47 -4.61 16.83
CA LEU A 280 -0.15 -5.07 17.33
C LEU A 280 0.41 -4.19 18.45
N PHE A 281 -0.42 -3.31 19.01
CA PHE A 281 -0.13 -2.42 20.13
C PHE A 281 0.96 -1.38 19.84
N VAL A 282 1.18 -1.03 18.57
CA VAL A 282 2.03 0.11 18.23
C VAL A 282 1.35 1.38 18.76
N PRO A 283 2.04 2.18 19.59
CA PRO A 283 1.42 3.39 20.13
C PRO A 283 1.44 4.48 19.07
N TRP A 284 0.27 5.10 18.91
CA TRP A 284 0.06 6.21 18.00
C TRP A 284 -0.22 7.47 18.81
N SER A 285 0.39 8.58 18.43
CA SER A 285 0.12 9.88 19.04
C SER A 285 -0.58 10.73 18.01
N GLY A 286 -1.73 11.30 18.35
CA GLY A 286 -2.41 12.22 17.45
C GLY A 286 -3.15 13.33 18.14
N ARG A 287 -3.51 14.33 17.34
CA ARG A 287 -4.32 15.47 17.75
C ARG A 287 -5.28 15.77 16.60
N ALA A 288 -6.56 15.92 16.91
CA ALA A 288 -7.55 16.46 16.00
C ALA A 288 -8.13 17.72 16.66
N SER A 289 -8.03 18.88 15.99
CA SER A 289 -8.66 20.12 16.44
C SER A 289 -9.72 20.59 15.44
N GLY A 290 -10.75 21.26 15.97
CA GLY A 290 -11.80 21.89 15.18
C GLY A 290 -12.77 20.88 14.53
N PRO A 291 -13.45 21.26 13.42
CA PRO A 291 -14.49 20.45 12.79
C PRO A 291 -13.98 19.16 12.10
N LEU A 292 -12.66 18.92 12.07
CA LEU A 292 -12.07 17.71 11.50
C LEU A 292 -12.23 16.47 12.42
N THR A 293 -12.49 16.65 13.72
CA THR A 293 -12.78 15.54 14.65
C THR A 293 -14.00 14.73 14.23
N VAL A 294 -14.96 15.42 13.62
CA VAL A 294 -16.23 14.87 13.12
C VAL A 294 -16.04 14.03 11.84
N LEU A 295 -14.96 14.24 11.09
CA LEU A 295 -14.68 13.48 9.86
C LEU A 295 -13.98 12.15 10.12
N LEU A 296 -13.54 11.90 11.35
CA LEU A 296 -12.88 10.66 11.75
C LEU A 296 -13.92 9.63 12.17
N PRO A 297 -13.79 8.35 11.74
CA PRO A 297 -14.67 7.28 12.18
C PRO A 297 -14.67 7.14 13.71
N ASP A 298 -15.84 6.87 14.29
CA ASP A 298 -15.92 6.43 15.67
C ASP A 298 -15.27 5.05 15.83
N PRO A 299 -14.60 4.77 16.97
CA PRO A 299 -14.40 5.62 18.16
C PRO A 299 -13.20 6.59 18.06
N LEU A 300 -12.52 6.66 16.91
CA LEU A 300 -11.27 7.38 16.74
C LEU A 300 -11.45 8.91 16.77
N GLY A 301 -12.54 9.42 16.18
CA GLY A 301 -12.90 10.83 16.27
C GLY A 301 -13.12 11.31 17.71
N ARG A 302 -13.84 10.51 18.52
CA ARG A 302 -14.04 10.77 19.95
C ARG A 302 -12.74 10.70 20.76
N ALA A 303 -11.86 9.75 20.47
CA ALA A 303 -10.57 9.64 21.16
C ALA A 303 -9.63 10.82 20.85
N LEU A 304 -9.58 11.28 19.60
CA LEU A 304 -8.72 12.40 19.19
C LEU A 304 -9.29 13.78 19.53
N GLY A 305 -10.62 13.91 19.69
CA GLY A 305 -11.28 15.15 20.06
C GLY A 305 -11.28 15.45 21.56
N SER A 306 -11.23 14.42 22.41
CA SER A 306 -11.28 14.57 23.87
C SER A 306 -9.92 14.47 24.56
N ALA A 307 -8.93 13.79 23.98
CA ALA A 307 -7.67 13.48 24.65
C ALA A 307 -6.46 14.24 24.08
N ARG A 308 -5.63 14.80 24.98
CA ARG A 308 -4.21 15.12 24.73
C ARG A 308 -3.35 13.93 25.14
N GLY A 309 -3.39 12.82 24.39
CA GLY A 309 -2.69 11.59 24.79
C GLY A 309 -2.48 10.56 23.67
N PRO A 310 -1.66 9.52 23.91
CA PRO A 310 -1.43 8.45 22.95
C PRO A 310 -2.72 7.63 22.73
N VAL A 311 -3.08 7.44 21.47
CA VAL A 311 -4.14 6.54 21.03
C VAL A 311 -3.63 5.11 21.21
N THR A 312 -4.25 4.41 22.17
CA THR A 312 -3.95 3.00 22.48
C THR A 312 -5.21 2.16 22.30
N VAL A 313 -5.04 0.85 22.05
CA VAL A 313 -6.16 -0.10 21.95
C VAL A 313 -7.05 -0.05 23.18
N ARG A 314 -6.46 0.04 24.37
CA ARG A 314 -7.20 0.13 25.63
C ARG A 314 -8.09 1.37 25.68
N GLY A 315 -7.54 2.55 25.36
CA GLY A 315 -8.31 3.80 25.37
C GLY A 315 -9.44 3.81 24.32
N LEU A 316 -9.22 3.19 23.16
CA LEU A 316 -10.28 3.01 22.16
C LEU A 316 -11.34 1.98 22.61
N ALA A 317 -10.92 0.92 23.30
CA ALA A 317 -11.81 -0.12 23.82
C ALA A 317 -12.72 0.36 24.97
N GLU A 318 -12.28 1.38 25.72
CA GLU A 318 -13.11 2.07 26.72
C GLU A 318 -14.27 2.85 26.05
N LEU A 319 -14.10 3.29 24.81
CA LEU A 319 -15.14 3.97 24.02
C LEU A 319 -16.02 3.00 23.22
N ASP A 320 -15.45 1.88 22.75
CA ASP A 320 -16.15 0.80 22.05
C ASP A 320 -15.43 -0.54 22.27
N GLY A 321 -16.06 -1.46 23.01
CA GLY A 321 -15.50 -2.77 23.32
C GLY A 321 -15.17 -3.64 22.09
N ARG A 322 -15.78 -3.37 20.93
CA ARG A 322 -15.47 -4.07 19.66
C ARG A 322 -14.02 -3.89 19.22
N VAL A 323 -13.34 -2.86 19.69
CA VAL A 323 -11.94 -2.60 19.37
C VAL A 323 -11.01 -3.72 19.87
N TRP A 324 -11.41 -4.53 20.85
CA TRP A 324 -10.67 -5.73 21.25
C TRP A 324 -10.57 -6.80 20.14
N LEU A 325 -11.39 -6.73 19.10
CA LEU A 325 -11.24 -7.56 17.92
C LEU A 325 -10.02 -7.19 17.07
N LEU A 326 -9.49 -5.96 17.17
CA LEU A 326 -8.29 -5.55 16.42
C LEU A 326 -7.05 -6.37 16.82
N PRO A 327 -6.68 -6.50 18.10
CA PRO A 327 -5.58 -7.38 18.51
C PRO A 327 -5.76 -8.83 18.06
N VAL A 328 -6.98 -9.36 18.12
CA VAL A 328 -7.28 -10.72 17.67
C VAL A 328 -7.04 -10.85 16.16
N ALA A 329 -7.59 -9.94 15.36
CA ALA A 329 -7.39 -9.92 13.92
C ALA A 329 -5.91 -9.77 13.55
N ALA A 330 -5.19 -8.87 14.22
CA ALA A 330 -3.76 -8.65 14.01
C ALA A 330 -2.93 -9.90 14.37
N ALA A 331 -3.24 -10.57 15.48
CA ALA A 331 -2.60 -11.83 15.86
C ALA A 331 -2.87 -12.94 14.82
N VAL A 332 -4.10 -13.04 14.30
CA VAL A 332 -4.45 -13.99 13.22
C VAL A 332 -3.66 -13.69 11.95
N LEU A 333 -3.49 -12.43 11.55
CA LEU A 333 -2.68 -12.04 10.40
C LEU A 333 -1.21 -12.44 10.59
N VAL A 334 -0.63 -12.14 11.74
CA VAL A 334 0.77 -12.49 12.08
C VAL A 334 0.97 -14.01 12.11
N LEU A 335 0.00 -14.76 12.66
CA LEU A 335 0.02 -16.22 12.63
C LEU A 335 -0.09 -16.76 11.19
N ALA A 336 -1.00 -16.22 10.38
CA ALA A 336 -1.13 -16.59 8.98
C ALA A 336 0.14 -16.31 8.17
N ALA A 337 0.83 -15.20 8.47
CA ALA A 337 2.13 -14.89 7.89
C ALA A 337 3.17 -15.96 8.27
N GLY A 338 3.24 -16.33 9.55
CA GLY A 338 4.12 -17.39 10.04
C GLY A 338 3.87 -18.76 9.41
N VAL A 339 2.60 -19.17 9.32
CA VAL A 339 2.22 -20.43 8.65
C VAL A 339 2.59 -20.40 7.17
N LEU A 340 2.32 -19.29 6.47
CA LEU A 340 2.70 -19.15 5.06
C LEU A 340 4.21 -19.14 4.87
N THR A 341 4.98 -18.49 5.75
CA THR A 341 6.45 -18.55 5.74
C THR A 341 6.93 -19.99 5.91
N ALA A 342 6.37 -20.73 6.86
CA ALA A 342 6.73 -22.12 7.13
C ALA A 342 6.43 -23.04 5.92
N VAL A 343 5.22 -22.97 5.35
CA VAL A 343 4.81 -23.78 4.19
C VAL A 343 5.64 -23.47 2.93
N ARG A 344 6.12 -22.23 2.79
CA ARG A 344 6.93 -21.78 1.65
C ARG A 344 8.43 -21.97 1.86
N THR A 345 8.87 -22.21 3.09
CA THR A 345 10.28 -22.46 3.40
C THR A 345 10.61 -23.91 3.02
N PRO A 346 11.66 -24.15 2.21
CA PRO A 346 12.09 -25.51 1.89
C PRO A 346 12.44 -26.27 3.17
N PRO A 347 12.10 -27.57 3.24
CA PRO A 347 12.55 -28.40 4.35
C PRO A 347 14.07 -28.43 4.34
N ALA A 348 14.67 -28.39 5.53
CA ALA A 348 16.10 -28.42 5.71
C ALA A 348 16.47 -29.52 6.68
N ASP A 349 17.63 -30.14 6.47
CA ASP A 349 18.18 -31.18 7.34
C ASP A 349 18.59 -30.58 8.69
N ALA A 350 17.60 -30.41 9.56
CA ALA A 350 17.76 -29.82 10.88
C ALA A 350 16.70 -30.38 11.83
N PRO A 351 16.99 -30.42 13.14
CA PRO A 351 16.01 -30.78 14.14
C PRO A 351 14.81 -29.81 14.12
N PRO A 352 13.61 -30.27 14.49
CA PRO A 352 12.38 -29.49 14.39
C PRO A 352 12.47 -28.16 15.13
N GLY A 353 13.02 -28.14 16.34
CA GLY A 353 13.21 -26.90 17.11
C GLY A 353 14.06 -25.86 16.38
N ARG A 354 15.12 -26.28 15.67
CA ARG A 354 15.98 -25.36 14.88
C ARG A 354 15.28 -24.88 13.60
N ARG A 355 14.33 -25.63 13.05
CA ARG A 355 13.49 -25.16 11.93
C ARG A 355 12.53 -24.07 12.39
N VAL A 356 11.80 -24.30 13.49
CA VAL A 356 10.90 -23.31 14.09
C VAL A 356 11.66 -22.04 14.46
N ALA A 357 12.81 -22.16 15.12
CA ALA A 357 13.64 -21.01 15.48
C ALA A 357 14.09 -20.19 14.26
N ARG A 358 14.45 -20.83 13.14
CA ARG A 358 14.82 -20.12 11.91
C ARG A 358 13.64 -19.37 11.29
N ILE A 359 12.44 -19.94 11.32
CA ILE A 359 11.23 -19.27 10.83
C ILE A 359 10.90 -18.07 11.73
N ALA A 360 10.93 -18.27 13.05
CA ALA A 360 10.72 -17.22 14.04
C ALA A 360 11.68 -16.04 13.84
N VAL A 361 12.99 -16.30 13.69
CA VAL A 361 13.98 -15.22 13.47
C VAL A 361 13.73 -14.49 12.14
N ARG A 362 13.39 -15.21 11.06
CA ARG A 362 13.09 -14.56 9.77
C ARG A 362 11.85 -13.68 9.83
N ASP A 363 10.79 -14.17 10.46
CA ASP A 363 9.55 -13.40 10.60
C ASP A 363 9.71 -12.27 11.61
N ALA A 364 10.58 -12.40 12.63
CA ALA A 364 10.97 -11.30 13.51
C ALA A 364 11.63 -10.17 12.70
N VAL A 365 12.63 -10.49 11.88
CA VAL A 365 13.29 -9.50 11.01
C VAL A 365 12.28 -8.86 10.05
N ALA A 366 11.40 -9.66 9.45
CA ALA A 366 10.40 -9.12 8.53
C ALA A 366 9.36 -8.25 9.23
N GLY A 367 8.88 -8.64 10.41
CA GLY A 367 7.98 -7.83 11.22
C GLY A 367 8.64 -6.53 11.67
N ALA A 368 9.92 -6.58 12.06
CA ALA A 368 10.72 -5.42 12.45
C ALA A 368 10.90 -4.40 11.31
N VAL A 369 10.80 -4.83 10.05
CA VAL A 369 10.82 -3.94 8.86
C VAL A 369 9.41 -3.55 8.43
N ALA A 370 8.47 -4.50 8.42
CA ALA A 370 7.11 -4.29 7.93
C ALA A 370 6.34 -3.32 8.81
N LEU A 371 6.35 -3.48 10.14
CA LEU A 371 5.59 -2.60 11.03
C LEU A 371 5.99 -1.12 10.93
N PRO A 372 7.27 -0.72 11.05
CA PRO A 372 7.64 0.69 10.89
C PRO A 372 7.36 1.21 9.47
N ALA A 373 7.46 0.37 8.43
CA ALA A 373 7.05 0.76 7.09
C ALA A 373 5.55 1.05 7.01
N LEU A 374 4.69 0.20 7.60
CA LEU A 374 3.25 0.44 7.68
C LEU A 374 2.93 1.71 8.46
N VAL A 375 3.62 1.95 9.59
CA VAL A 375 3.47 3.18 10.37
C VAL A 375 3.85 4.42 9.55
N GLY A 376 4.97 4.38 8.82
CA GLY A 376 5.40 5.47 7.95
C GLY A 376 4.44 5.73 6.79
N LEU A 377 3.85 4.67 6.22
CA LEU A 377 2.91 4.77 5.10
C LEU A 377 1.51 5.24 5.52
N THR A 378 1.10 4.96 6.75
CA THR A 378 -0.25 5.27 7.27
C THR A 378 -0.29 6.50 8.18
N GLY A 379 0.87 7.03 8.56
CA GLY A 379 0.96 8.31 9.26
C GLY A 379 0.37 9.44 8.41
N PHE A 380 -0.42 10.29 9.05
CA PHE A 380 -1.05 11.43 8.38
C PHE A 380 -0.75 12.72 9.12
N SER A 381 -0.47 13.76 8.35
CA SER A 381 -0.38 15.12 8.84
C SER A 381 -1.18 16.02 7.90
N VAL A 382 -2.28 16.57 8.42
CA VAL A 382 -3.09 17.56 7.73
C VAL A 382 -3.09 18.80 8.60
N ALA A 383 -2.44 19.85 8.12
CA ALA A 383 -2.49 21.17 8.74
C ALA A 383 -3.27 22.11 7.81
N ALA A 384 -4.47 22.50 8.22
CA ALA A 384 -5.21 23.59 7.60
C ALA A 384 -5.02 24.85 8.46
N GLY A 385 -3.99 25.64 8.13
CA GLY A 385 -3.72 26.91 8.80
C GLY A 385 -4.36 28.07 8.05
N LEU A 386 -5.32 28.75 8.68
CA LEU A 386 -5.76 30.09 8.29
C LEU A 386 -4.87 31.09 9.05
N SER A 387 -3.73 31.46 8.46
CA SER A 387 -2.86 32.48 9.04
C SER A 387 -3.35 33.85 8.58
N ALA A 388 -4.25 34.46 9.34
CA ALA A 388 -4.63 35.86 9.18
C ALA A 388 -3.95 36.66 10.30
N PHE A 389 -2.91 37.42 9.95
CA PHE A 389 -2.27 38.42 10.82
C PHE A 389 -1.44 37.92 12.03
N GLY A 390 -0.66 36.84 11.89
CA GLY A 390 0.36 36.51 12.92
C GLY A 390 -0.23 36.16 14.30
N VAL A 391 -1.55 35.93 14.37
CA VAL A 391 -2.26 35.36 15.52
C VAL A 391 -2.84 34.03 15.05
N ASP A 392 -2.52 32.94 15.74
CA ASP A 392 -3.04 31.60 15.47
C ASP A 392 -4.55 31.56 15.72
N ALA A 393 -5.36 31.96 14.74
CA ALA A 393 -6.77 31.65 14.73
C ALA A 393 -6.92 30.13 14.60
N ALA A 394 -7.60 29.49 15.55
CA ALA A 394 -7.69 28.04 15.74
C ALA A 394 -7.88 27.25 14.42
N GLY A 395 -6.76 26.83 13.84
CA GLY A 395 -6.71 26.01 12.64
C GLY A 395 -7.11 24.57 12.96
N ALA A 396 -7.83 23.95 12.03
CA ALA A 396 -8.12 22.54 12.12
C ALA A 396 -6.84 21.76 11.75
N ALA A 397 -6.24 21.13 12.76
CA ALA A 397 -5.01 20.37 12.61
C ALA A 397 -5.30 18.93 13.00
N LEU A 398 -4.99 18.01 12.08
CA LEU A 398 -5.06 16.59 12.29
C LEU A 398 -3.66 16.01 12.07
N SER A 399 -3.01 15.58 13.14
CA SER A 399 -1.73 14.88 13.06
C SER A 399 -1.84 13.54 13.74
N LEU A 400 -1.25 12.51 13.14
CA LEU A 400 -1.14 11.18 13.72
C LEU A 400 0.19 10.55 13.32
N HIS A 401 1.01 10.28 14.33
CA HIS A 401 2.35 9.74 14.18
C HIS A 401 2.51 8.51 15.07
N GLY A 402 2.92 7.39 14.49
CA GLY A 402 3.26 6.20 15.24
C GLY A 402 4.73 6.21 15.65
N SER A 403 5.05 5.65 16.80
CA SER A 403 6.45 5.56 17.24
C SER A 403 7.20 4.48 16.46
N LEU A 404 8.06 4.87 15.51
CA LEU A 404 8.82 3.95 14.66
C LEU A 404 9.71 2.99 15.47
N GLY A 405 10.37 3.49 16.52
CA GLY A 405 11.24 2.66 17.37
C GLY A 405 10.50 1.52 18.06
N ARG A 406 9.32 1.80 18.63
CA ARG A 406 8.49 0.73 19.23
C ARG A 406 7.88 -0.18 18.15
N ALA A 407 7.57 0.35 16.97
CA ALA A 407 7.09 -0.45 15.85
C ALA A 407 8.14 -1.50 15.40
N VAL A 408 9.43 -1.17 15.42
CA VAL A 408 10.53 -2.12 15.18
C VAL A 408 10.52 -3.24 16.24
N LEU A 409 10.49 -2.87 17.52
CA LEU A 409 10.53 -3.84 18.63
C LEU A 409 9.29 -4.75 18.66
N LEU A 410 8.10 -4.16 18.55
CA LEU A 410 6.84 -4.90 18.51
C LEU A 410 6.74 -5.75 17.24
N GLY A 411 7.23 -5.24 16.11
CA GLY A 411 7.31 -6.00 14.86
C GLY A 411 8.22 -7.21 14.99
N ALA A 412 9.38 -7.07 15.63
CA ALA A 412 10.26 -8.19 15.93
C ALA A 412 9.60 -9.21 16.86
N ALA A 413 8.96 -8.76 17.94
CA ALA A 413 8.33 -9.62 18.92
C ALA A 413 7.15 -10.41 18.34
N TRP A 414 6.20 -9.72 17.69
CA TRP A 414 5.05 -10.35 17.03
C TRP A 414 5.49 -11.23 15.86
N GLY A 415 6.45 -10.77 15.06
CA GLY A 415 7.03 -11.57 13.98
C GLY A 415 7.66 -12.87 14.50
N ALA A 416 8.43 -12.81 15.59
CA ALA A 416 9.00 -14.00 16.23
C ALA A 416 7.91 -14.94 16.73
N ALA A 417 6.90 -14.42 17.43
CA ALA A 417 5.79 -15.21 17.96
C ALA A 417 4.97 -15.88 16.84
N GLY A 418 4.63 -15.12 15.79
CA GLY A 418 3.92 -15.62 14.61
C GLY A 418 4.70 -16.68 13.86
N GLY A 419 5.99 -16.44 13.63
CA GLY A 419 6.87 -17.41 12.97
C GLY A 419 7.09 -18.68 13.79
N ALA A 420 7.23 -18.56 15.12
CA ALA A 420 7.35 -19.72 16.00
C ALA A 420 6.06 -20.56 16.02
N ALA A 421 4.92 -19.92 16.24
CA ALA A 421 3.62 -20.59 16.24
C ALA A 421 3.28 -21.20 14.88
N GLY A 422 3.50 -20.45 13.80
CA GLY A 422 3.27 -20.92 12.43
C GLY A 422 4.20 -22.05 12.01
N GLY A 423 5.47 -21.99 12.42
CA GLY A 423 6.44 -23.07 12.22
C GLY A 423 6.05 -24.35 12.98
N ALA A 424 5.61 -24.22 14.24
CA ALA A 424 5.13 -25.35 15.03
C ALA A 424 3.87 -25.98 14.43
N LEU A 425 2.89 -25.18 14.01
CA LEU A 425 1.67 -25.67 13.34
C LEU A 425 1.98 -26.39 12.03
N ALA A 426 2.91 -25.85 11.23
CA ALA A 426 3.32 -26.50 9.97
C ALA A 426 4.01 -27.85 10.19
N LEU A 427 4.81 -27.97 11.26
CA LEU A 427 5.43 -29.24 11.67
C LEU A 427 4.40 -30.26 12.14
N LEU A 428 3.48 -29.84 13.02
CA LEU A 428 2.43 -30.71 13.57
C LEU A 428 1.49 -31.25 12.49
N THR A 429 1.22 -30.45 11.46
CA THR A 429 0.33 -30.82 10.34
C THR A 429 1.05 -31.49 9.18
N GLY A 430 2.39 -31.66 9.24
CA GLY A 430 3.17 -32.21 8.13
C GLY A 430 3.14 -31.35 6.86
N THR A 431 2.80 -30.06 6.97
CA THR A 431 2.66 -29.16 5.82
C THR A 431 3.93 -28.38 5.49
N GLU A 432 4.99 -28.55 6.28
CA GLU A 432 6.30 -27.91 6.06
C GLU A 432 6.84 -28.27 4.67
N GLY A 433 7.20 -27.25 3.88
CA GLY A 433 7.85 -27.48 2.59
C GLY A 433 6.98 -28.04 1.46
N LEU A 434 5.68 -28.29 1.66
CA LEU A 434 4.79 -28.89 0.64
C LEU A 434 4.81 -28.13 -0.70
N ARG A 435 4.90 -26.81 -0.66
CA ARG A 435 4.97 -25.98 -1.88
C ARG A 435 6.38 -25.94 -2.49
N ALA A 436 7.43 -26.05 -1.66
CA ALA A 436 8.80 -26.14 -2.16
C ALA A 436 9.06 -27.49 -2.86
N ALA A 437 8.49 -28.59 -2.34
CA ALA A 437 8.61 -29.93 -2.92
C ALA A 437 7.90 -30.05 -4.30
N ARG A 438 6.69 -29.48 -4.43
CA ARG A 438 5.97 -29.43 -5.73
C ARG A 438 6.75 -28.66 -6.81
N ASP A 439 7.48 -27.62 -6.41
CA ASP A 439 8.28 -26.79 -7.32
C ASP A 439 9.60 -27.48 -7.75
N GLY A 440 10.09 -28.48 -7.00
CA GLY A 440 11.25 -29.31 -7.37
C GLY A 440 10.89 -30.36 -8.42
N ASN A 441 9.77 -31.08 -8.21
CA ASN A 441 9.29 -32.11 -9.14
C ASN A 441 8.94 -31.58 -10.53
N GLY A 442 8.55 -30.30 -10.65
CA GLY A 442 8.30 -29.65 -11.95
C GLY A 442 9.56 -29.24 -12.73
N ARG A 443 10.76 -29.34 -12.14
CA ARG A 443 12.04 -29.10 -12.82
C ARG A 443 12.74 -30.37 -13.26
N ASP A 444 12.48 -31.49 -12.58
CA ASP A 444 13.14 -32.77 -12.86
C ASP A 444 12.34 -33.68 -13.81
N GLY A 445 11.10 -33.31 -14.15
CA GLY A 445 10.23 -34.05 -15.07
C GLY A 445 10.59 -33.96 -16.57
N ASN A 446 11.75 -33.41 -16.94
CA ASN A 446 12.21 -33.38 -18.33
C ASN A 446 13.64 -33.91 -18.44
N GLY A 447 13.78 -35.23 -18.35
CA GLY A 447 15.02 -35.92 -18.72
C GLY A 447 15.37 -37.09 -17.81
N ARG A 448 14.80 -38.26 -18.13
CA ARG A 448 15.39 -39.62 -18.07
C ARG A 448 14.32 -40.68 -17.77
N ASP A 449 13.45 -40.93 -18.74
CA ASP A 449 12.87 -42.27 -18.90
C ASP A 449 13.56 -42.93 -20.09
N GLY A 450 14.65 -43.63 -19.80
CA GLY A 450 15.46 -44.25 -20.82
C GLY A 450 16.69 -44.95 -20.27
N THR A 451 16.53 -45.81 -19.25
CA THR A 451 17.41 -46.97 -19.03
C THR A 451 16.86 -47.86 -17.91
N GLY A 452 16.48 -49.09 -18.27
CA GLY A 452 16.87 -50.30 -17.55
C GLY A 452 16.07 -50.69 -16.31
N ARG A 453 14.96 -51.42 -16.50
CA ARG A 453 14.63 -52.54 -15.62
C ARG A 453 14.72 -53.83 -16.43
N GLY A 454 15.82 -54.54 -16.20
CA GLY A 454 16.01 -55.92 -16.63
C GLY A 454 14.87 -56.78 -16.11
N ARG A 455 14.32 -57.59 -17.01
CA ARG A 455 13.38 -58.64 -16.69
C ARG A 455 14.07 -59.97 -17.03
N ASN A 456 14.21 -60.76 -15.99
CA ASN A 456 14.97 -61.99 -15.92
C ASN A 456 14.16 -63.15 -16.53
N GLY A 457 14.86 -64.18 -17.02
CA GLY A 457 14.31 -65.46 -17.51
C GLY A 457 14.20 -65.45 -19.03
N TRP A 458 14.92 -66.28 -19.80
CA TRP A 458 15.05 -67.72 -19.65
C TRP A 458 16.36 -68.22 -20.28
N GLY A 459 17.08 -69.06 -19.53
CA GLY A 459 18.12 -69.94 -20.04
C GLY A 459 17.70 -71.40 -19.80
N ARG A 460 17.50 -72.11 -20.91
CA ARG A 460 17.69 -73.55 -21.20
C ARG A 460 17.37 -74.61 -20.14
N GLU A 461 16.52 -75.55 -20.55
CA GLU A 461 16.79 -77.00 -20.60
C GLU A 461 15.71 -77.68 -21.50
N GLY A 462 16.13 -78.56 -22.42
CA GLY A 462 15.28 -79.26 -23.40
C GLY A 462 15.82 -79.18 -24.83
#